data_AF-A0AAN8YSC6-F1
#
_entry.id   AF-A0AAN8YSC6-F1
#
_cell.length_a   1.000
_cell.length_b   1.000
_cell.length_c   1.000
_cell.angle_alpha   90.00
_cell.angle_beta   90.00
_cell.angle_gamma   90.00
#
_symmetry.space_group_name_H-M   'P 1'
#
loop_
_entity.id
_entity.type
_entity.pdbx_description
1 polymer ?
#
loop_
_entity_poly.entity_id
_entity_poly.type
_entity_poly.pdbx_seq_one_letter_code
_entity_poly.pdbx_strand_id
1 'polypeptide(L)'
;MAKRTSLLKTSQPHPTTIMDLDADTLIHCASFLELPDVSRMSMTSKSFKEAAYSEPIWRSLFKQRFPNVECSERLGWREACAERCISLLQMKYSGSSVAFSFYGEQPINHILLDKNAVITSVGSSLHILEDPYGSEDNIPVTQNDHRADITCMRLFPHKEIFPGETITKDNILITSSADRTIRMWKKGLPIGCFFGQSPVSALSDRLLGDSDGRLLASGGADGNIHLWSLNSLQNSNLVPLKSTFWGHWGAVKLISTLGNKSFLVSVSGAFEMRLWDAAITGYSSCVGLRTLPAEPVGLKCDESLICTVAGSSFMAIDSRSMQRAFTGETGEPNVYSFQALLSKSLVCIGGTNKALLWDIRRMQQQQQGAQIKSVAVINSINGPAQFLHMDLYRIVVAGPEDPYIHVCDTETGRLTNIMKCRTVTPGGFSGMAVNGYRIAAALSDIGVVHLRDFTNADTPFPPNTVGFEYDVWDEWSDEEGLDGNLDDQDLWDQWSDEEDLDGNLDDRDELLDEWDQRFDEEDLDG
;
A
#
# COMPACT_ATOMS: atom_id res chain seq x y z
N MET A 1 78.78 5.74 -32.04
CA MET A 1 77.56 6.59 -32.15
C MET A 1 76.37 5.75 -31.75
N ALA A 2 75.81 6.06 -30.58
CA ALA A 2 74.60 5.44 -30.06
C ALA A 2 73.36 6.02 -30.75
N LYS A 3 72.36 5.19 -31.06
CA LYS A 3 70.96 5.62 -31.12
C LYS A 3 70.14 4.66 -30.25
N ARG A 4 69.65 5.22 -29.15
CA ARG A 4 68.77 4.62 -28.15
C ARG A 4 67.45 4.21 -28.78
N THR A 5 67.11 2.94 -28.64
CA THR A 5 65.73 2.43 -28.63
C THR A 5 65.13 2.72 -27.26
N SER A 6 64.11 3.58 -27.22
CA SER A 6 63.26 3.81 -26.05
C SER A 6 62.20 2.70 -25.99
N LEU A 7 62.41 1.73 -25.10
CA LEU A 7 61.38 0.76 -24.73
C LEU A 7 60.44 1.44 -23.72
N LEU A 8 59.16 1.55 -24.10
CA LEU A 8 58.06 1.92 -23.21
C LEU A 8 58.08 1.00 -21.99
N LYS A 9 58.23 1.58 -20.80
CA LYS A 9 57.81 0.92 -19.57
C LYS A 9 56.28 0.98 -19.53
N THR A 10 55.65 -0.16 -19.80
CA THR A 10 54.26 -0.41 -19.43
C THR A 10 54.15 -0.35 -17.91
N SER A 11 53.58 0.73 -17.38
CA SER A 11 53.16 0.80 -15.97
C SER A 11 52.11 -0.28 -15.74
N GLN A 12 52.34 -1.16 -14.76
CA GLN A 12 51.30 -2.06 -14.28
C GLN A 12 50.12 -1.21 -13.77
N PRO A 13 48.85 -1.60 -14.02
CA PRO A 13 47.72 -0.91 -13.45
C PRO A 13 47.79 -1.05 -11.92
N HIS A 14 47.83 0.08 -11.21
CA HIS A 14 47.59 0.06 -9.77
C HIS A 14 46.19 -0.53 -9.51
N PRO A 15 46.00 -1.35 -8.47
CA PRO A 15 44.66 -1.83 -8.12
C PRO A 15 43.81 -0.62 -7.76
N THR A 16 42.88 -0.25 -8.64
CA THR A 16 41.92 0.82 -8.38
C THR A 16 40.98 0.35 -7.28
N THR A 17 41.10 0.97 -6.12
CA THR A 17 40.16 0.80 -5.02
C THR A 17 38.90 1.62 -5.30
N ILE A 18 37.76 1.25 -4.73
CA ILE A 18 36.51 2.03 -4.87
C ILE A 18 36.70 3.49 -4.39
N MET A 19 37.68 3.72 -3.51
CA MET A 19 38.11 5.03 -3.02
C MET A 19 38.75 5.94 -4.10
N ASP A 20 39.17 5.37 -5.23
CA ASP A 20 39.76 6.11 -6.36
C ASP A 20 38.68 6.63 -7.35
N LEU A 21 37.41 6.30 -7.11
CA LEU A 21 36.27 6.80 -7.90
C LEU A 21 36.00 8.26 -7.55
N ASP A 22 35.57 9.01 -8.56
CA ASP A 22 35.08 10.38 -8.38
C ASP A 22 33.76 10.41 -7.58
N ALA A 23 33.54 11.51 -6.87
CA ALA A 23 32.36 11.67 -6.02
C ALA A 23 31.05 11.48 -6.81
N ASP A 24 30.99 11.91 -8.07
CA ASP A 24 29.80 11.78 -8.91
C ASP A 24 29.49 10.31 -9.27
N THR A 25 30.50 9.48 -9.55
CA THR A 25 30.27 8.05 -9.79
C THR A 25 29.92 7.30 -8.51
N LEU A 26 30.52 7.66 -7.37
CA LEU A 26 30.13 7.14 -6.07
C LEU A 26 28.67 7.47 -5.73
N ILE A 27 28.22 8.71 -5.97
CA ILE A 27 26.83 9.14 -5.80
C ILE A 27 25.90 8.35 -6.72
N HIS A 28 26.29 8.16 -7.99
CA HIS A 28 25.50 7.37 -8.94
C HIS A 28 25.40 5.91 -8.50
N CYS A 29 26.48 5.29 -8.01
CA CYS A 29 26.46 3.93 -7.49
C CYS A 29 25.62 3.82 -6.20
N ALA A 30 25.74 4.78 -5.30
CA ALA A 30 24.99 4.81 -4.05
C ALA A 30 23.48 4.97 -4.28
N SER A 31 23.05 5.52 -5.42
CA SER A 31 21.63 5.60 -5.78
C SER A 31 20.95 4.23 -5.97
N PHE A 32 21.71 3.15 -6.11
CA PHE A 32 21.21 1.77 -6.20
C PHE A 32 21.20 1.02 -4.87
N LEU A 33 21.71 1.62 -3.79
CA LEU A 33 21.79 1.00 -2.47
C LEU A 33 20.49 1.19 -1.67
N GLU A 34 20.24 0.27 -0.73
CA GLU A 34 19.14 0.44 0.23
C GLU A 34 19.54 1.41 1.36
N LEU A 35 18.55 1.99 2.06
CA LEU A 35 18.80 2.91 3.18
C LEU A 35 19.78 2.36 4.23
N PRO A 36 19.67 1.09 4.68
CA PRO A 36 20.63 0.53 5.63
C PRO A 36 22.05 0.45 5.05
N ASP A 37 22.19 0.22 3.74
CA ASP A 37 23.49 0.12 3.09
C ASP A 37 24.15 1.50 2.92
N VAL A 38 23.35 2.55 2.66
CA VAL A 38 23.84 3.94 2.66
C VAL A 38 24.24 4.39 4.06
N SER A 39 23.49 3.98 5.09
CA SER A 39 23.87 4.20 6.49
C SER A 39 25.20 3.50 6.82
N ARG A 40 25.33 2.21 6.50
CA ARG A 40 26.59 1.47 6.69
C ARG A 40 27.75 2.06 5.89
N MET A 41 27.50 2.53 4.66
CA MET A 41 28.51 3.18 3.82
C MET A 41 29.16 4.35 4.56
N SER A 42 28.36 5.16 5.27
CA SER A 42 28.88 6.29 6.03
C SER A 42 29.82 5.89 7.20
N MET A 43 29.69 4.67 7.71
CA MET A 43 30.51 4.14 8.81
C MET A 43 31.85 3.55 8.34
N THR A 44 32.08 3.41 7.04
CA THR A 44 33.27 2.70 6.53
C THR A 44 34.52 3.56 6.35
N SER A 45 34.35 4.81 5.89
CA SER A 45 35.48 5.70 5.57
C SER A 45 35.01 7.15 5.44
N LYS A 46 35.93 8.10 5.60
CA LYS A 46 35.64 9.53 5.50
C LYS A 46 35.09 9.95 4.13
N SER A 47 35.63 9.43 3.03
CA SER A 47 35.13 9.74 1.68
C SER A 47 33.72 9.16 1.44
N PHE A 48 33.45 7.96 1.97
CA PHE A 48 32.12 7.35 1.93
C PHE A 48 31.12 8.06 2.85
N LYS A 49 31.57 8.60 3.99
CA LYS A 49 30.77 9.50 4.85
C LYS A 49 30.40 10.76 4.07
N GLU A 50 31.35 11.45 3.46
CA GLU A 50 31.07 12.64 2.62
C GLU A 50 30.11 12.35 1.47
N ALA A 51 30.25 11.19 0.80
CA ALA A 51 29.29 10.74 -0.21
C ALA A 51 27.91 10.45 0.41
N ALA A 52 27.82 9.69 1.50
CA ALA A 52 26.55 9.29 2.14
C ALA A 52 25.73 10.49 2.65
N TYR A 53 26.38 11.57 3.08
CA TYR A 53 25.72 12.80 3.53
C TYR A 53 25.32 13.74 2.38
N SER A 54 25.56 13.35 1.13
CA SER A 54 25.24 14.16 -0.05
C SER A 54 23.74 14.16 -0.37
N GLU A 55 23.13 15.35 -0.40
CA GLU A 55 21.70 15.59 -0.71
C GLU A 55 21.17 14.91 -1.99
N PRO A 56 21.93 14.80 -3.12
CA PRO A 56 21.47 14.11 -4.32
C PRO A 56 21.14 12.63 -4.11
N ILE A 57 21.86 11.93 -3.22
CA ILE A 57 21.59 10.53 -2.90
C ILE A 57 20.24 10.42 -2.21
N TRP A 58 20.04 11.19 -1.15
CA TRP A 58 18.80 11.21 -0.38
C TRP A 58 17.61 11.65 -1.23
N ARG A 59 17.79 12.62 -2.13
CA ARG A 59 16.77 13.01 -3.10
C ARG A 59 16.40 11.88 -4.06
N SER A 60 17.39 11.13 -4.55
CA SER A 60 17.15 9.98 -5.44
C SER A 60 16.41 8.86 -4.70
N LEU A 61 16.91 8.48 -3.53
CA LEU A 61 16.31 7.43 -2.69
C LEU A 61 14.90 7.80 -2.24
N PHE A 62 14.68 9.06 -1.85
CA PHE A 62 13.37 9.55 -1.47
C PHE A 62 12.38 9.46 -2.64
N LYS A 63 12.77 9.90 -3.84
CA LYS A 63 11.92 9.80 -5.04
C LYS A 63 11.66 8.36 -5.46
N GLN A 64 12.64 7.48 -5.34
CA GLN A 64 12.47 6.06 -5.67
C GLN A 64 11.49 5.37 -4.71
N ARG A 65 11.57 5.73 -3.42
CA ARG A 65 10.77 5.10 -2.36
C ARG A 65 9.39 5.74 -2.18
N PHE A 66 9.30 7.04 -2.45
CA PHE A 66 8.11 7.86 -2.29
C PHE A 66 7.81 8.67 -3.56
N PRO A 67 7.54 8.01 -4.70
CA PRO A 67 7.42 8.69 -6.01
C PRO A 67 6.26 9.70 -6.08
N ASN A 68 5.23 9.52 -5.25
CA ASN A 68 4.04 10.36 -5.21
C ASN A 68 4.06 11.38 -4.06
N VAL A 69 5.21 11.56 -3.42
CA VAL A 69 5.32 12.42 -2.25
C VAL A 69 6.36 13.49 -2.51
N GLU A 70 5.96 14.74 -2.31
CA GLU A 70 6.86 15.87 -2.36
C GLU A 70 7.44 16.16 -0.98
N CYS A 71 8.75 16.44 -0.92
CA CYS A 71 9.44 16.85 0.29
C CYS A 71 9.00 18.26 0.70
N SER A 72 8.82 18.48 2.01
CA SER A 72 8.61 19.82 2.56
C SER A 72 9.85 20.69 2.31
N GLU A 73 9.67 21.94 1.88
CA GLU A 73 10.79 22.88 1.66
C GLU A 73 11.54 23.25 2.95
N ARG A 74 11.02 22.87 4.13
CA ARG A 74 11.60 23.20 5.44
C ARG A 74 12.67 22.22 5.94
N LEU A 75 12.74 21.00 5.41
CA LEU A 75 13.65 19.95 5.85
C LEU A 75 14.58 19.54 4.68
N GLY A 76 15.83 19.19 4.97
CA GLY A 76 16.72 18.58 3.97
C GLY A 76 16.18 17.21 3.53
N TRP A 77 16.66 16.69 2.39
CA TRP A 77 16.11 15.43 1.86
C TRP A 77 16.41 14.23 2.77
N ARG A 78 17.49 14.31 3.55
CA ARG A 78 17.86 13.29 4.54
C ARG A 78 16.87 13.28 5.70
N GLU A 79 16.64 14.41 6.36
CA GLU A 79 15.73 14.49 7.51
C GLU A 79 14.30 14.13 7.10
N ALA A 80 13.84 14.63 5.95
CA ALA A 80 12.52 14.27 5.44
C ALA A 80 12.39 12.78 5.10
N CYS A 81 13.47 12.13 4.64
CA CYS A 81 13.48 10.69 4.41
C CYS A 81 13.48 9.91 5.73
N ALA A 82 14.25 10.36 6.72
CA ALA A 82 14.33 9.76 8.05
C ALA A 82 12.99 9.85 8.78
N GLU A 83 12.42 11.06 8.93
CA GLU A 83 11.12 11.28 9.56
C GLU A 83 10.04 10.39 8.93
N ARG A 84 9.99 10.32 7.60
CA ARG A 84 8.99 9.51 6.91
C ARG A 84 9.19 8.01 7.12
N CYS A 85 10.44 7.54 7.17
CA CYS A 85 10.73 6.14 7.48
C CYS A 85 10.36 5.81 8.93
N ILE A 86 10.61 6.72 9.86
CA ILE A 86 10.21 6.61 11.26
C ILE A 86 8.68 6.50 11.34
N SER A 87 7.93 7.41 10.70
CA SER A 87 6.46 7.37 10.69
C SER A 87 5.89 6.07 10.10
N LEU A 88 6.55 5.48 9.10
CA LEU A 88 6.13 4.19 8.53
C LEU A 88 6.42 3.00 9.46
N LEU A 89 7.42 3.13 10.33
CA LEU A 89 7.74 2.14 11.34
C LEU A 89 6.89 2.31 12.61
N GLN A 90 6.33 3.50 12.84
CA GLN A 90 5.59 3.90 14.04
C GLN A 90 4.27 3.14 14.28
N MET A 91 3.78 2.30 13.35
CA MET A 91 2.66 1.37 13.62
C MET A 91 2.92 0.36 14.77
N LYS A 92 4.15 0.30 15.27
CA LYS A 92 4.52 -0.45 16.49
C LYS A 92 4.10 0.25 17.78
N TYR A 93 3.80 1.55 17.73
CA TYR A 93 3.49 2.40 18.87
C TYR A 93 2.00 2.76 18.88
N SER A 94 1.51 3.30 20.00
CA SER A 94 0.11 3.70 20.10
C SER A 94 -0.11 5.02 19.36
N GLY A 95 -0.99 5.03 18.36
CA GLY A 95 -1.29 6.19 17.52
C GLY A 95 -2.58 6.91 17.93
N SER A 96 -2.72 8.15 17.50
CA SER A 96 -3.94 8.95 17.73
C SER A 96 -5.13 8.35 16.98
N SER A 97 -6.23 8.12 17.68
CA SER A 97 -7.42 7.47 17.13
C SER A 97 -8.63 8.40 17.17
N VAL A 98 -9.36 8.47 16.06
CA VAL A 98 -10.66 9.16 15.96
C VAL A 98 -11.68 8.19 15.38
N ALA A 99 -12.91 8.24 15.87
CA ALA A 99 -14.03 7.47 15.33
C ALA A 99 -15.12 8.43 14.86
N PHE A 100 -15.70 8.17 13.70
CA PHE A 100 -16.81 8.95 13.16
C PHE A 100 -17.83 8.02 12.50
N SER A 101 -19.10 8.45 12.53
CA SER A 101 -20.21 7.74 11.89
C SER A 101 -20.72 8.58 10.72
N PHE A 102 -20.90 7.96 9.56
CA PHE A 102 -21.67 8.54 8.48
C PHE A 102 -23.12 8.10 8.69
N TYR A 103 -24.05 9.05 8.85
CA TYR A 103 -25.44 8.83 9.22
C TYR A 103 -26.07 7.54 8.66
N GLY A 104 -26.44 6.60 9.54
CA GLY A 104 -27.24 5.41 9.22
C GLY A 104 -26.59 4.07 9.58
N GLU A 105 -27.39 3.11 10.02
CA GLU A 105 -26.98 1.72 10.28
C GLU A 105 -26.84 0.94 8.95
N GLN A 106 -25.85 1.27 8.14
CA GLN A 106 -25.55 0.52 6.91
C GLN A 106 -24.06 0.15 6.84
N PRO A 107 -23.75 -1.07 6.38
CA PRO A 107 -22.36 -1.48 6.21
C PRO A 107 -21.70 -0.67 5.09
N ILE A 108 -20.46 -0.27 5.33
CA ILE A 108 -19.67 0.48 4.37
C ILE A 108 -19.09 -0.50 3.34
N ASN A 109 -19.34 -0.25 2.05
CA ASN A 109 -18.92 -1.16 0.96
C ASN A 109 -17.44 -0.97 0.58
N HIS A 110 -16.97 0.27 0.57
CA HIS A 110 -15.60 0.62 0.20
C HIS A 110 -15.08 1.77 1.06
N ILE A 111 -13.79 1.74 1.38
CA ILE A 111 -13.07 2.79 2.09
C ILE A 111 -11.79 3.10 1.31
N LEU A 112 -11.46 4.38 1.18
CA LEU A 112 -10.18 4.85 0.67
C LEU A 112 -9.66 5.99 1.54
N LEU A 113 -8.34 6.07 1.64
CA LEU A 113 -7.63 7.17 2.29
C LEU A 113 -6.94 8.01 1.21
N ASP A 114 -7.25 9.31 1.17
CA ASP A 114 -6.58 10.27 0.30
C ASP A 114 -5.97 11.40 1.14
N LYS A 115 -4.68 11.30 1.45
CA LYS A 115 -3.99 12.22 2.37
C LYS A 115 -4.71 12.28 3.73
N ASN A 116 -5.32 13.42 4.06
CA ASN A 116 -6.13 13.66 5.27
C ASN A 116 -7.62 13.38 5.04
N ALA A 117 -8.07 12.99 3.85
CA ALA A 117 -9.47 12.70 3.60
C ALA A 117 -9.76 11.19 3.75
N VAL A 118 -10.89 10.88 4.39
CA VAL A 118 -11.48 9.53 4.40
C VAL A 118 -12.67 9.51 3.46
N ILE A 119 -12.63 8.59 2.51
CA ILE A 119 -13.65 8.43 1.47
C ILE A 119 -14.33 7.09 1.69
N THR A 120 -15.64 7.09 1.88
CA THR A 120 -16.44 5.88 2.06
C THR A 120 -17.60 5.82 1.09
N SER A 121 -18.02 4.62 0.73
CA SER A 121 -19.24 4.40 -0.05
C SER A 121 -20.24 3.54 0.72
N VAL A 122 -21.48 4.01 0.79
CA VAL A 122 -22.60 3.28 1.41
C VAL A 122 -23.70 3.18 0.36
N GLY A 123 -23.89 1.98 -0.21
CA GLY A 123 -24.80 1.78 -1.34
C GLY A 123 -24.44 2.68 -2.52
N SER A 124 -25.36 3.55 -2.94
CA SER A 124 -25.18 4.54 -4.01
C SER A 124 -24.53 5.85 -3.55
N SER A 125 -24.37 6.05 -2.26
CA SER A 125 -23.92 7.31 -1.66
C SER A 125 -22.42 7.30 -1.44
N LEU A 126 -21.78 8.42 -1.74
CA LEU A 126 -20.36 8.66 -1.50
C LEU A 126 -20.22 9.68 -0.37
N HIS A 127 -19.46 9.35 0.67
CA HIS A 127 -19.16 10.26 1.77
C HIS A 127 -17.67 10.58 1.79
N ILE A 128 -17.32 11.86 1.95
CA ILE A 128 -15.96 12.34 2.00
C ILE A 128 -15.83 13.22 3.24
N LEU A 129 -14.98 12.79 4.17
CA LEU A 129 -14.60 13.57 5.33
C LEU A 129 -13.18 14.07 5.11
N GLU A 130 -13.03 15.35 4.79
CA GLU A 130 -11.71 15.99 4.74
C GLU A 130 -11.26 16.31 6.16
N ASP A 131 -10.02 15.99 6.53
CA ASP A 131 -9.41 16.34 7.83
C ASP A 131 -10.21 15.91 9.08
N PRO A 132 -10.29 14.59 9.34
CA PRO A 132 -11.05 14.00 10.45
C PRO A 132 -10.48 14.34 11.84
N TYR A 133 -9.23 14.82 11.92
CA TYR A 133 -8.62 15.31 13.16
C TYR A 133 -8.79 16.83 13.36
N GLY A 134 -9.47 17.50 12.40
CA GLY A 134 -9.76 18.93 12.46
C GLY A 134 -10.90 19.28 13.42
N SER A 135 -11.34 20.53 13.39
CA SER A 135 -12.41 21.05 14.26
C SER A 135 -13.71 20.23 14.18
N GLU A 136 -14.46 20.17 15.29
CA GLU A 136 -15.75 19.44 15.41
C GLU A 136 -16.81 19.83 14.36
N ASP A 137 -16.69 20.99 13.71
CA ASP A 137 -17.61 21.47 12.66
C ASP A 137 -17.40 20.81 11.28
N ASN A 138 -16.52 19.82 11.17
CA ASN A 138 -16.19 19.24 9.87
C ASN A 138 -17.26 18.24 9.39
N ILE A 139 -18.24 18.77 8.66
CA ILE A 139 -19.37 17.99 8.16
C ILE A 139 -18.92 17.18 6.93
N PRO A 140 -19.15 15.85 6.90
CA PRO A 140 -18.79 15.04 5.75
C PRO A 140 -19.61 15.43 4.51
N VAL A 141 -18.91 15.63 3.39
CA VAL A 141 -19.53 15.89 2.09
C VAL A 141 -20.17 14.60 1.60
N THR A 142 -21.49 14.60 1.47
CA THR A 142 -22.25 13.46 0.94
C THR A 142 -22.72 13.73 -0.47
N GLN A 143 -22.43 12.83 -1.39
CA GLN A 143 -22.80 12.89 -2.80
C GLN A 143 -23.65 11.67 -3.19
N ASN A 144 -24.85 11.94 -3.71
CA ASN A 144 -25.84 10.91 -4.06
C ASN A 144 -26.10 10.87 -5.57
N ASP A 145 -25.07 11.12 -6.38
CA ASP A 145 -25.26 11.19 -7.83
C ASP A 145 -25.45 9.82 -8.50
N HIS A 146 -24.94 8.75 -7.89
CA HIS A 146 -25.19 7.40 -8.38
C HIS A 146 -26.62 6.96 -8.05
N ARG A 147 -27.24 6.18 -8.96
CA ARG A 147 -28.62 5.68 -8.79
C ARG A 147 -28.69 4.24 -8.28
N ALA A 148 -27.54 3.59 -8.16
CA ALA A 148 -27.39 2.23 -7.67
C ALA A 148 -26.02 2.10 -7.00
N ASP A 149 -25.77 0.94 -6.40
CA ASP A 149 -24.59 0.72 -5.57
C ASP A 149 -23.29 0.99 -6.32
N ILE A 150 -22.38 1.67 -5.63
CA ILE A 150 -20.99 1.85 -6.06
C ILE A 150 -20.30 0.50 -5.98
N THR A 151 -19.72 0.06 -7.10
CA THR A 151 -19.09 -1.25 -7.26
C THR A 151 -17.57 -1.21 -7.17
N CYS A 152 -16.96 -0.04 -7.42
CA CYS A 152 -15.53 0.14 -7.32
C CYS A 152 -15.19 1.62 -7.11
N MET A 153 -14.14 1.87 -6.32
CA MET A 153 -13.53 3.20 -6.15
C MET A 153 -12.02 3.14 -6.45
N ARG A 154 -11.49 4.16 -7.12
CA ARG A 154 -10.06 4.29 -7.44
C ARG A 154 -9.62 5.75 -7.33
N LEU A 155 -8.41 5.98 -6.83
CA LEU A 155 -7.78 7.30 -6.79
C LEU A 155 -6.66 7.37 -7.82
N PHE A 156 -6.63 8.46 -8.57
CA PHE A 156 -5.59 8.75 -9.55
C PHE A 156 -4.99 10.13 -9.28
N PRO A 157 -3.66 10.31 -9.38
CA PRO A 157 -3.06 11.63 -9.23
C PRO A 157 -3.59 12.63 -10.26
N HIS A 158 -3.84 13.89 -9.87
CA HIS A 158 -4.29 14.92 -10.82
C HIS A 158 -3.35 15.09 -12.00
N LYS A 159 -2.04 15.06 -11.76
CA LYS A 159 -1.01 15.11 -12.81
C LYS A 159 -1.17 13.97 -13.82
N GLU A 160 -1.67 12.82 -13.36
CA GLU A 160 -1.93 11.72 -14.26
C GLU A 160 -3.13 12.00 -15.15
N ILE A 161 -4.22 12.59 -14.68
CA ILE A 161 -5.38 12.82 -15.55
C ILE A 161 -5.20 14.09 -16.41
N PHE A 162 -4.58 15.12 -15.87
CA PHE A 162 -4.42 16.43 -16.50
C PHE A 162 -2.92 16.81 -16.60
N PRO A 163 -2.18 16.27 -17.59
CA PRO A 163 -0.72 16.46 -17.69
C PRO A 163 -0.27 17.88 -18.10
N GLY A 164 -1.19 18.81 -18.38
CA GLY A 164 -0.89 20.17 -18.84
C GLY A 164 -1.48 21.29 -17.97
N GLU A 165 -2.19 20.95 -16.90
CA GLU A 165 -2.72 21.94 -15.96
C GLU A 165 -1.74 22.18 -14.81
N THR A 166 -1.89 23.30 -14.11
CA THR A 166 -1.12 23.59 -12.91
C THR A 166 -1.19 22.39 -11.97
N ILE A 167 -0.03 21.87 -11.58
CA ILE A 167 0.07 20.70 -10.73
C ILE A 167 -0.61 21.02 -9.40
N THR A 168 -1.85 20.55 -9.24
CA THR A 168 -2.50 20.51 -7.93
C THR A 168 -2.10 19.21 -7.25
N LYS A 169 -1.86 19.27 -5.94
CA LYS A 169 -1.50 18.08 -5.15
C LYS A 169 -2.63 17.06 -5.06
N ASP A 170 -3.83 17.37 -5.53
CA ASP A 170 -5.06 16.60 -5.25
C ASP A 170 -5.13 15.32 -6.09
N ASN A 171 -5.78 14.30 -5.55
CA ASN A 171 -6.14 13.11 -6.32
C ASN A 171 -7.56 13.28 -6.86
N ILE A 172 -7.83 12.60 -7.97
CA ILE A 172 -9.15 12.48 -8.56
C ILE A 172 -9.69 11.11 -8.18
N LEU A 173 -10.86 11.10 -7.56
CA LEU A 173 -11.60 9.88 -7.27
C LEU A 173 -12.43 9.50 -8.49
N ILE A 174 -12.36 8.23 -8.88
CA ILE A 174 -13.22 7.64 -9.90
C ILE A 174 -14.04 6.54 -9.25
N THR A 175 -15.36 6.64 -9.39
CA THR A 175 -16.32 5.67 -8.87
C THR A 175 -17.07 5.00 -10.02
N SER A 176 -17.26 3.69 -9.95
CA SER A 176 -18.15 2.95 -10.86
C SER A 176 -19.36 2.44 -10.12
N SER A 177 -20.48 2.29 -10.81
CA SER A 177 -21.73 1.83 -10.21
C SER A 177 -22.47 0.83 -11.10
N ALA A 178 -23.35 0.06 -10.44
CA ALA A 178 -24.34 -0.78 -11.10
C ALA A 178 -25.38 0.04 -11.92
N ASP A 179 -25.41 1.37 -11.74
CA ASP A 179 -26.25 2.29 -12.51
C ASP A 179 -25.77 2.52 -13.96
N ARG A 180 -24.71 1.82 -14.36
CA ARG A 180 -24.09 1.86 -15.69
C ARG A 180 -23.27 3.12 -15.97
N THR A 181 -22.97 3.89 -14.93
CA THR A 181 -22.16 5.10 -15.01
C THR A 181 -20.84 4.93 -14.28
N ILE A 182 -19.85 5.68 -14.74
CA ILE A 182 -18.65 5.98 -13.97
C ILE A 182 -18.69 7.49 -13.72
N ARG A 183 -18.25 7.92 -12.55
CA ARG A 183 -18.18 9.33 -12.17
C ARG A 183 -16.79 9.68 -11.67
N MET A 184 -16.41 10.93 -11.90
CA MET A 184 -15.13 11.49 -11.45
C MET A 184 -15.40 12.63 -10.48
N TRP A 185 -14.60 12.68 -9.42
CA TRP A 185 -14.78 13.62 -8.32
C TRP A 185 -13.46 14.28 -7.97
N LYS A 186 -13.51 15.58 -7.67
CA LYS A 186 -12.40 16.35 -7.11
C LYS A 186 -12.91 17.06 -5.86
N LYS A 187 -12.39 16.70 -4.68
CA LYS A 187 -12.86 17.23 -3.38
C LYS A 187 -14.38 17.16 -3.22
N GLY A 188 -14.95 16.01 -3.56
CA GLY A 188 -16.40 15.77 -3.53
C GLY A 188 -17.23 16.48 -4.61
N LEU A 189 -16.64 17.28 -5.50
CA LEU A 189 -17.36 17.88 -6.61
C LEU A 189 -17.29 16.97 -7.85
N PRO A 190 -18.41 16.69 -8.53
CA PRO A 190 -18.40 15.91 -9.76
C PRO A 190 -17.78 16.72 -10.90
N ILE A 191 -16.75 16.17 -11.53
CA ILE A 191 -16.02 16.81 -12.64
C ILE A 191 -16.15 16.06 -13.97
N GLY A 192 -16.61 14.81 -13.95
CA GLY A 192 -16.68 13.98 -15.14
C GLY A 192 -17.67 12.83 -15.00
N CYS A 193 -18.28 12.41 -16.10
CA CYS A 193 -19.18 11.27 -16.16
C CYS A 193 -18.99 10.48 -17.46
N PHE A 194 -19.10 9.16 -17.36
CA PHE A 194 -18.96 8.22 -18.47
C PHE A 194 -20.29 7.46 -18.63
N PHE A 195 -20.83 7.44 -19.84
CA PHE A 195 -22.12 6.81 -20.16
C PHE A 195 -22.01 5.83 -21.32
N GLY A 196 -22.95 4.88 -21.40
CA GLY A 196 -23.12 4.01 -22.57
C GLY A 196 -22.55 2.59 -22.41
N GLN A 197 -22.33 2.15 -21.18
CA GLN A 197 -21.88 0.79 -20.85
C GLN A 197 -22.97 -0.01 -20.10
N SER A 198 -22.71 -1.30 -19.88
CA SER A 198 -23.49 -2.16 -18.98
C SER A 198 -23.18 -1.84 -17.51
N PRO A 199 -23.90 -2.38 -16.50
CA PRO A 199 -23.53 -2.19 -15.09
C PRO A 199 -22.04 -2.50 -14.88
N VAL A 200 -21.32 -1.56 -14.26
CA VAL A 200 -19.87 -1.62 -14.20
C VAL A 200 -19.46 -2.44 -12.99
N SER A 201 -18.62 -3.45 -13.20
CA SER A 201 -18.18 -4.38 -12.14
C SER A 201 -16.71 -4.22 -11.78
N ALA A 202 -15.89 -3.61 -12.64
CA ALA A 202 -14.46 -3.42 -12.38
C ALA A 202 -13.90 -2.15 -13.04
N LEU A 203 -12.87 -1.56 -12.43
CA LEU A 203 -12.06 -0.47 -12.97
C LEU A 203 -10.58 -0.88 -12.98
N SER A 204 -9.81 -0.39 -13.96
CA SER A 204 -8.36 -0.59 -14.00
C SER A 204 -7.65 0.08 -12.82
N ASP A 205 -6.57 -0.54 -12.37
CA ASP A 205 -5.76 -0.04 -11.25
C ASP A 205 -4.78 1.09 -11.65
N ARG A 206 -4.46 1.23 -12.93
CA ARG A 206 -3.74 2.38 -13.50
C ARG A 206 -4.39 2.83 -14.80
N LEU A 207 -3.97 4.00 -15.28
CA LEU A 207 -4.32 4.50 -16.61
C LEU A 207 -3.43 3.87 -17.68
N LEU A 208 -4.01 3.58 -18.84
CA LEU A 208 -3.29 3.14 -20.03
C LEU A 208 -2.78 4.36 -20.81
N GLY A 209 -1.65 4.21 -21.51
CA GLY A 209 -0.99 5.26 -22.28
C GLY A 209 -0.13 6.21 -21.44
N ASP A 210 0.71 7.01 -22.12
CA ASP A 210 1.74 7.83 -21.45
C ASP A 210 1.65 9.34 -21.79
N SER A 211 1.52 9.72 -23.08
CA SER A 211 1.51 11.14 -23.52
C SER A 211 0.33 11.56 -24.40
N ASP A 212 -0.07 10.76 -25.40
CA ASP A 212 -0.99 11.23 -26.45
C ASP A 212 -2.47 10.93 -26.16
N GLY A 213 -2.73 10.10 -25.16
CA GLY A 213 -4.06 10.01 -24.58
C GLY A 213 -4.22 8.93 -23.54
N ARG A 214 -4.58 9.36 -22.34
CA ARG A 214 -4.74 8.44 -21.22
C ARG A 214 -6.12 7.81 -21.25
N LEU A 215 -6.13 6.49 -21.11
CA LEU A 215 -7.34 5.71 -21.14
C LEU A 215 -7.62 5.09 -19.79
N LEU A 216 -8.86 5.20 -19.34
CA LEU A 216 -9.40 4.40 -18.24
C LEU A 216 -10.07 3.17 -18.84
N ALA A 217 -9.80 1.99 -18.28
CA ALA A 217 -10.52 0.78 -18.66
C ALA A 217 -11.56 0.41 -17.59
N SER A 218 -12.77 0.08 -18.04
CA SER A 218 -13.84 -0.44 -17.19
C SER A 218 -14.36 -1.77 -17.70
N GLY A 219 -14.73 -2.66 -16.78
CA GLY A 219 -15.33 -3.96 -17.06
C GLY A 219 -16.80 -3.96 -16.72
N GLY A 220 -17.63 -4.44 -17.65
CA GLY A 220 -19.07 -4.56 -17.46
C GLY A 220 -19.50 -5.96 -17.00
N ALA A 221 -20.69 -6.00 -16.41
CA ALA A 221 -21.41 -7.24 -16.11
C ALA A 221 -21.78 -8.05 -17.36
N ASP A 222 -21.74 -7.42 -18.54
CA ASP A 222 -21.93 -8.04 -19.86
C ASP A 222 -20.67 -8.73 -20.42
N GLY A 223 -19.54 -8.68 -19.71
CA GLY A 223 -18.27 -9.25 -20.18
C GLY A 223 -17.47 -8.31 -21.10
N ASN A 224 -17.98 -7.12 -21.40
CA ASN A 224 -17.29 -6.17 -22.26
C ASN A 224 -16.34 -5.29 -21.45
N ILE A 225 -15.24 -4.90 -22.07
CA ILE A 225 -14.30 -3.93 -21.49
C ILE A 225 -14.38 -2.65 -22.32
N HIS A 226 -14.57 -1.52 -21.66
CA HIS A 226 -14.73 -0.21 -22.30
C HIS A 226 -13.49 0.63 -22.00
N LEU A 227 -12.90 1.23 -23.04
CA LEU A 227 -11.77 2.15 -22.91
C LEU A 227 -12.28 3.58 -23.13
N TRP A 228 -12.04 4.44 -22.14
CA TRP A 228 -12.52 5.80 -22.11
C TRP A 228 -11.38 6.79 -22.27
N SER A 229 -11.53 7.78 -23.14
CA SER A 229 -10.48 8.78 -23.37
C SER A 229 -10.63 9.97 -22.43
N LEU A 230 -9.65 10.16 -21.54
CA LEU A 230 -9.65 11.26 -20.57
C LEU A 230 -9.18 12.61 -21.17
N ASN A 231 -8.77 12.63 -22.44
CA ASN A 231 -8.25 13.82 -23.11
C ASN A 231 -9.30 14.92 -23.29
N SER A 232 -10.57 14.54 -23.47
CA SER A 232 -11.64 15.49 -23.80
C SER A 232 -12.20 16.23 -22.59
N LEU A 233 -11.69 15.95 -21.39
CA LEU A 233 -12.26 16.47 -20.14
C LEU A 233 -12.11 18.00 -19.99
N GLN A 234 -11.18 18.60 -20.73
CA GLN A 234 -11.02 20.07 -20.79
C GLN A 234 -12.19 20.78 -21.50
N ASN A 235 -12.92 20.09 -22.37
CA ASN A 235 -13.98 20.68 -23.20
C ASN A 235 -15.39 20.24 -22.80
N SER A 236 -15.52 19.15 -22.03
CA SER A 236 -16.80 18.63 -21.58
C SER A 236 -16.62 17.74 -20.36
N ASN A 237 -17.60 17.78 -19.44
CA ASN A 237 -17.70 16.84 -18.33
C ASN A 237 -18.09 15.41 -18.80
N LEU A 238 -18.38 15.22 -20.09
CA LEU A 238 -18.66 13.92 -20.67
C LEU A 238 -17.38 13.29 -21.23
N VAL A 239 -17.07 12.09 -20.75
CA VAL A 239 -15.89 11.35 -21.20
C VAL A 239 -16.28 10.39 -22.33
N PRO A 240 -15.70 10.53 -23.54
CA PRO A 240 -16.08 9.72 -24.68
C PRO A 240 -15.52 8.30 -24.58
N LEU A 241 -16.34 7.33 -25.00
CA LEU A 241 -15.91 5.96 -25.25
C LEU A 241 -15.00 5.94 -26.48
N LYS A 242 -13.77 5.44 -26.32
CA LYS A 242 -12.80 5.28 -27.42
C LYS A 242 -12.96 3.96 -28.12
N SER A 243 -13.09 2.87 -27.37
CA SER A 243 -13.23 1.52 -27.93
C SER A 243 -13.83 0.55 -26.92
N THR A 244 -14.49 -0.49 -27.43
CA THR A 244 -14.98 -1.62 -26.63
C THR A 244 -14.25 -2.89 -27.04
N PHE A 245 -13.70 -3.61 -26.07
CA PHE A 245 -13.13 -4.94 -26.24
C PHE A 245 -14.18 -5.98 -25.90
N TRP A 246 -14.41 -6.87 -26.86
CA TRP A 246 -15.41 -7.91 -26.82
C TRP A 246 -14.71 -9.25 -26.66
N GLY A 247 -15.28 -10.16 -25.87
CA GLY A 247 -14.88 -11.56 -25.92
C GLY A 247 -15.03 -12.35 -24.64
N HIS A 248 -15.12 -11.73 -23.46
CA HIS A 248 -15.38 -12.52 -22.24
C HIS A 248 -16.80 -13.08 -22.26
N TRP A 249 -16.94 -14.31 -21.77
CA TRP A 249 -18.23 -15.00 -21.72
C TRP A 249 -19.05 -14.72 -20.45
N GLY A 250 -18.46 -14.05 -19.47
CA GLY A 250 -19.14 -13.64 -18.24
C GLY A 250 -18.65 -12.29 -17.73
N ALA A 251 -19.29 -11.79 -16.69
CA ALA A 251 -18.98 -10.50 -16.06
C ALA A 251 -17.48 -10.36 -15.76
N VAL A 252 -16.91 -9.21 -16.13
CA VAL A 252 -15.50 -8.91 -15.85
C VAL A 252 -15.37 -8.59 -14.36
N LYS A 253 -14.62 -9.42 -13.63
CA LYS A 253 -14.46 -9.28 -12.17
C LYS A 253 -13.25 -8.46 -11.79
N LEU A 254 -12.14 -8.64 -12.53
CA LEU A 254 -10.85 -8.01 -12.22
C LEU A 254 -10.25 -7.42 -13.49
N ILE A 255 -9.65 -6.24 -13.34
CA ILE A 255 -8.89 -5.56 -14.40
C ILE A 255 -7.61 -5.01 -13.78
N SER A 256 -6.47 -5.26 -14.41
CA SER A 256 -5.18 -4.70 -14.02
C SER A 256 -4.36 -4.34 -15.25
N THR A 257 -3.65 -3.22 -15.17
CA THR A 257 -2.77 -2.73 -16.24
C THR A 257 -1.36 -3.25 -16.05
N LEU A 258 -0.70 -3.62 -17.16
CA LEU A 258 0.73 -3.93 -17.10
C LEU A 258 1.55 -2.67 -16.83
N GLY A 259 2.76 -2.85 -16.27
CA GLY A 259 3.67 -1.74 -15.96
C GLY A 259 3.99 -0.84 -17.16
N ASN A 260 4.02 -1.42 -18.38
CA ASN A 260 4.24 -0.69 -19.62
C ASN A 260 3.05 0.16 -20.11
N LYS A 261 1.93 0.17 -19.37
CA LYS A 261 0.68 0.92 -19.65
C LYS A 261 0.07 0.72 -21.04
N SER A 262 0.54 -0.28 -21.78
CA SER A 262 0.13 -0.55 -23.16
C SER A 262 -0.81 -1.75 -23.21
N PHE A 263 -0.69 -2.65 -22.24
CA PHE A 263 -1.52 -3.84 -22.15
C PHE A 263 -2.41 -3.83 -20.91
N LEU A 264 -3.55 -4.47 -21.07
CA LEU A 264 -4.55 -4.67 -20.03
C LEU A 264 -4.77 -6.16 -19.81
N VAL A 265 -4.76 -6.60 -18.56
CA VAL A 265 -5.20 -7.94 -18.17
C VAL A 265 -6.57 -7.82 -17.53
N SER A 266 -7.44 -8.75 -17.90
CA SER A 266 -8.78 -8.82 -17.35
C SER A 266 -9.16 -10.26 -17.08
N VAL A 267 -9.95 -10.46 -16.04
CA VAL A 267 -10.42 -11.78 -15.64
C VAL A 267 -11.93 -11.76 -15.46
N SER A 268 -12.59 -12.74 -16.08
CA SER A 268 -14.04 -12.95 -16.01
C SER A 268 -14.42 -13.92 -14.88
N GLY A 269 -15.64 -13.79 -14.37
CA GLY A 269 -16.26 -14.79 -13.52
C GLY A 269 -16.45 -16.17 -14.19
N ALA A 270 -16.33 -16.25 -15.53
CA ALA A 270 -16.29 -17.51 -16.27
C ALA A 270 -14.89 -18.16 -16.30
N PHE A 271 -13.98 -17.74 -15.40
CA PHE A 271 -12.61 -18.25 -15.26
C PHE A 271 -11.71 -18.00 -16.48
N GLU A 272 -12.06 -17.01 -17.31
CA GLU A 272 -11.25 -16.60 -18.46
C GLU A 272 -10.40 -15.38 -18.11
N MET A 273 -9.09 -15.50 -18.31
CA MET A 273 -8.15 -14.38 -18.29
C MET A 273 -7.76 -13.99 -19.71
N ARG A 274 -7.87 -12.70 -20.03
CA ARG A 274 -7.49 -12.15 -21.34
C ARG A 274 -6.48 -11.02 -21.18
N LEU A 275 -5.48 -11.03 -22.06
CA LEU A 275 -4.51 -9.98 -22.25
C LEU A 275 -4.89 -9.19 -23.51
N TRP A 276 -5.03 -7.89 -23.37
CA TRP A 276 -5.44 -6.97 -24.42
C TRP A 276 -4.34 -5.98 -24.72
N ASP A 277 -4.13 -5.70 -26.00
CA ASP A 277 -3.33 -4.56 -26.45
C ASP A 277 -4.24 -3.33 -26.59
N ALA A 278 -3.98 -2.29 -25.80
CA ALA A 278 -4.75 -1.06 -25.81
C ALA A 278 -4.46 -0.17 -27.05
N ALA A 279 -3.34 -0.41 -27.75
CA ALA A 279 -3.02 0.29 -28.98
C ALA A 279 -3.87 -0.20 -30.16
N ILE A 280 -4.27 -1.47 -30.14
CA ILE A 280 -5.10 -2.07 -31.18
C ILE A 280 -6.58 -1.77 -30.87
N THR A 281 -7.20 -0.92 -31.69
CA THR A 281 -8.64 -0.67 -31.61
C THR A 281 -9.42 -1.71 -32.44
N GLY A 282 -10.42 -2.38 -31.85
CA GLY A 282 -11.35 -3.26 -32.56
C GLY A 282 -11.47 -4.68 -32.00
N TYR A 283 -12.00 -5.60 -32.80
CA TYR A 283 -12.31 -7.00 -32.40
C TYR A 283 -11.08 -7.91 -32.19
N SER A 284 -9.89 -7.48 -32.62
CA SER A 284 -8.65 -8.26 -32.58
C SER A 284 -7.65 -7.78 -31.52
N SER A 285 -8.11 -7.07 -30.49
CA SER A 285 -7.24 -6.53 -29.43
C SER A 285 -6.78 -7.59 -28.42
N CYS A 286 -7.41 -8.77 -28.39
CA CYS A 286 -7.01 -9.87 -27.50
C CYS A 286 -5.73 -10.54 -28.03
N VAL A 287 -4.62 -10.36 -27.33
CA VAL A 287 -3.31 -10.94 -27.67
C VAL A 287 -3.08 -12.28 -26.96
N GLY A 288 -3.73 -12.49 -25.82
CA GLY A 288 -3.56 -13.70 -25.03
C GLY A 288 -4.84 -14.12 -24.32
N LEU A 289 -5.05 -15.44 -24.23
CA LEU A 289 -6.16 -16.05 -23.51
C LEU A 289 -5.64 -17.16 -22.62
N ARG A 290 -6.17 -17.25 -21.40
CA ARG A 290 -5.91 -18.35 -20.48
C ARG A 290 -7.13 -18.68 -19.65
N THR A 291 -7.43 -19.96 -19.50
CA THR A 291 -8.42 -20.43 -18.53
C THR A 291 -7.77 -20.66 -17.17
N LEU A 292 -8.39 -20.11 -16.13
CA LEU A 292 -8.02 -20.30 -14.74
C LEU A 292 -8.68 -21.57 -14.17
N PRO A 293 -8.12 -22.21 -13.14
CA PRO A 293 -8.65 -23.46 -12.61
C PRO A 293 -9.94 -23.27 -11.80
N ALA A 294 -10.19 -22.06 -11.27
CA ALA A 294 -11.26 -21.75 -10.34
C ALA A 294 -11.58 -20.24 -10.37
N GLU A 295 -12.47 -19.80 -9.48
CA GLU A 295 -12.88 -18.41 -9.37
C GLU A 295 -11.70 -17.50 -8.99
N PRO A 296 -11.49 -16.39 -9.72
CA PRO A 296 -10.41 -15.47 -9.43
C PRO A 296 -10.72 -14.61 -8.21
N VAL A 297 -9.79 -14.58 -7.26
CA VAL A 297 -9.91 -13.74 -6.05
C VAL A 297 -9.15 -12.43 -6.22
N GLY A 298 -8.01 -12.46 -6.90
CA GLY A 298 -7.17 -11.28 -7.09
C GLY A 298 -6.26 -11.35 -8.31
N LEU A 299 -5.88 -10.16 -8.77
CA LEU A 299 -5.05 -9.95 -9.94
C LEU A 299 -4.13 -8.76 -9.68
N LYS A 300 -2.83 -8.96 -9.90
CA LYS A 300 -1.85 -7.88 -9.92
C LYS A 300 -0.85 -8.10 -11.05
N CYS A 301 -0.59 -7.06 -11.82
CA CYS A 301 0.36 -7.10 -12.92
C CYS A 301 1.57 -6.19 -12.64
N ASP A 302 2.71 -6.63 -13.15
CA ASP A 302 3.91 -5.83 -13.34
C ASP A 302 4.21 -5.69 -14.85
N GLU A 303 5.43 -5.32 -15.24
CA GLU A 303 5.80 -5.26 -16.66
C GLU A 303 5.89 -6.63 -17.32
N SER A 304 6.40 -7.64 -16.60
CA SER A 304 6.67 -8.97 -17.16
C SER A 304 5.79 -10.06 -16.55
N LEU A 305 5.35 -9.90 -15.30
CA LEU A 305 4.63 -10.93 -14.55
C LEU A 305 3.19 -10.52 -14.26
N ILE A 306 2.30 -11.49 -14.38
CA ILE A 306 0.89 -11.42 -14.00
C ILE A 306 0.70 -12.41 -12.85
N CYS A 307 0.37 -11.90 -11.66
CA CYS A 307 0.09 -12.70 -10.48
C CYS A 307 -1.41 -12.76 -10.24
N THR A 308 -1.95 -13.97 -10.10
CA THR A 308 -3.37 -14.21 -9.86
C THR A 308 -3.56 -15.35 -8.88
N VAL A 309 -4.60 -15.24 -8.05
CA VAL A 309 -5.08 -16.34 -7.20
C VAL A 309 -6.45 -16.76 -7.69
N ALA A 310 -6.61 -18.06 -7.91
CA ALA A 310 -7.85 -18.69 -8.33
C ALA A 310 -8.15 -19.88 -7.42
N GLY A 311 -9.23 -19.79 -6.64
CA GLY A 311 -9.53 -20.77 -5.58
C GLY A 311 -8.34 -20.95 -4.61
N SER A 312 -7.89 -22.19 -4.43
CA SER A 312 -6.74 -22.56 -3.58
C SER A 312 -5.37 -22.49 -4.28
N SER A 313 -5.35 -22.06 -5.54
CA SER A 313 -4.13 -22.02 -6.37
C SER A 313 -3.67 -20.59 -6.62
N PHE A 314 -2.41 -20.32 -6.28
CA PHE A 314 -1.71 -19.11 -6.68
C PHE A 314 -0.89 -19.37 -7.95
N MET A 315 -0.92 -18.43 -8.90
CA MET A 315 -0.21 -18.53 -10.17
C MET A 315 0.54 -17.24 -10.48
N ALA A 316 1.76 -17.39 -11.01
CA ALA A 316 2.40 -16.32 -11.76
C ALA A 316 2.54 -16.73 -13.21
N ILE A 317 2.20 -15.81 -14.09
CA ILE A 317 2.09 -16.01 -15.52
C ILE A 317 3.00 -14.98 -16.18
N ASP A 318 3.85 -15.45 -17.10
CA ASP A 318 4.65 -14.55 -17.92
C ASP A 318 3.73 -13.85 -18.93
N SER A 319 3.75 -12.51 -18.93
CA SER A 319 2.87 -11.69 -19.76
C SER A 319 3.12 -11.85 -21.26
N ARG A 320 4.37 -12.08 -21.67
CA ARG A 320 4.74 -12.17 -23.09
C ARG A 320 4.31 -13.49 -23.70
N SER A 321 4.58 -14.59 -23.02
CA SER A 321 4.24 -15.94 -23.50
C SER A 321 2.85 -16.41 -23.09
N MET A 322 2.22 -15.73 -22.11
CA MET A 322 1.01 -16.17 -21.41
C MET A 322 1.15 -17.60 -20.86
N GLN A 323 2.37 -18.05 -20.60
CA GLN A 323 2.67 -19.35 -19.99
C GLN A 323 2.81 -19.23 -18.48
N ARG A 324 2.53 -20.34 -17.77
CA ARG A 324 2.69 -20.41 -16.32
C ARG A 324 4.17 -20.38 -16.03
N ALA A 325 4.64 -19.36 -15.31
CA ALA A 325 5.99 -19.33 -14.78
C ALA A 325 6.09 -20.30 -13.59
N PHE A 326 5.11 -20.25 -12.69
CA PHE A 326 4.96 -21.22 -11.60
C PHE A 326 3.53 -21.21 -11.02
N THR A 327 3.24 -22.26 -10.27
CA THR A 327 2.00 -22.45 -9.49
C THR A 327 2.41 -22.82 -8.07
N GLY A 328 1.77 -22.20 -7.08
CA GLY A 328 1.84 -22.63 -5.69
C GLY A 328 0.43 -23.00 -5.21
N GLU A 329 0.32 -24.06 -4.42
CA GLU A 329 -0.90 -24.36 -3.70
C GLU A 329 -0.84 -23.67 -2.34
N THR A 330 -1.90 -22.94 -1.98
CA THR A 330 -1.96 -22.24 -0.70
C THR A 330 -2.17 -23.21 0.46
N GLY A 331 -2.71 -24.39 0.19
CA GLY A 331 -3.16 -25.35 1.19
C GLY A 331 -4.44 -24.93 1.91
N GLU A 332 -5.06 -23.82 1.49
CA GLU A 332 -6.31 -23.32 2.04
C GLU A 332 -7.48 -23.65 1.11
N PRO A 333 -8.64 -24.08 1.64
CA PRO A 333 -9.80 -24.39 0.82
C PRO A 333 -10.41 -23.13 0.20
N ASN A 334 -10.43 -22.03 0.97
CA ASN A 334 -10.99 -20.75 0.56
C ASN A 334 -9.93 -19.66 0.71
N VAL A 335 -9.77 -18.86 -0.34
CA VAL A 335 -8.98 -17.64 -0.33
C VAL A 335 -9.94 -16.46 -0.43
N TYR A 336 -9.78 -15.49 0.45
CA TYR A 336 -10.68 -14.33 0.55
C TYR A 336 -10.04 -13.04 0.04
N SER A 337 -8.72 -12.92 0.14
CA SER A 337 -8.00 -11.71 -0.25
C SER A 337 -6.63 -12.01 -0.85
N PHE A 338 -6.16 -11.08 -1.67
CA PHE A 338 -4.88 -11.20 -2.34
C PHE A 338 -4.26 -9.82 -2.55
N GLN A 339 -2.98 -9.70 -2.20
CA GLN A 339 -2.17 -8.55 -2.55
C GLN A 339 -0.76 -8.99 -2.92
N ALA A 340 -0.18 -8.34 -3.91
CA ALA A 340 1.17 -8.62 -4.37
C ALA A 340 2.00 -7.34 -4.44
N LEU A 341 3.21 -7.43 -3.91
CA LEU A 341 4.26 -6.43 -3.99
C LEU A 341 5.37 -6.96 -4.89
N LEU A 342 5.16 -6.78 -6.20
CA LEU A 342 6.01 -7.39 -7.23
C LEU A 342 7.43 -6.78 -7.27
N SER A 343 7.62 -5.55 -6.78
CA SER A 343 8.94 -4.93 -6.61
C SER A 343 9.84 -5.70 -5.64
N LYS A 344 9.30 -6.20 -4.52
CA LYS A 344 9.99 -7.11 -3.60
C LYS A 344 9.76 -8.59 -3.93
N SER A 345 9.01 -8.88 -4.99
CA SER A 345 8.61 -10.24 -5.38
C SER A 345 7.86 -10.98 -4.27
N LEU A 346 7.11 -10.25 -3.44
CA LEU A 346 6.33 -10.77 -2.32
C LEU A 346 4.83 -10.82 -2.65
N VAL A 347 4.13 -11.81 -2.11
CA VAL A 347 2.70 -12.01 -2.26
C VAL A 347 2.10 -12.42 -0.94
N CYS A 348 1.01 -11.77 -0.52
CA CYS A 348 0.22 -12.20 0.62
C CYS A 348 -1.18 -12.63 0.20
N ILE A 349 -1.63 -13.72 0.82
CA ILE A 349 -2.90 -14.38 0.53
C ILE A 349 -3.65 -14.56 1.85
N GLY A 350 -4.85 -14.01 1.95
CA GLY A 350 -5.73 -14.21 3.10
C GLY A 350 -6.56 -15.48 2.95
N GLY A 351 -6.38 -16.42 3.88
CA GLY A 351 -7.14 -17.65 4.01
C GLY A 351 -8.21 -17.57 5.10
N THR A 352 -8.59 -18.73 5.63
CA THR A 352 -9.76 -18.83 6.52
C THR A 352 -9.49 -18.40 7.95
N ASN A 353 -8.29 -18.65 8.49
CA ASN A 353 -7.86 -18.24 9.85
C ASN A 353 -6.38 -17.81 9.85
N LYS A 354 -5.85 -17.54 8.65
CA LYS A 354 -4.43 -17.21 8.50
C LYS A 354 -4.18 -16.40 7.24
N ALA A 355 -3.13 -15.60 7.26
CA ALA A 355 -2.57 -14.99 6.06
C ALA A 355 -1.21 -15.61 5.73
N LEU A 356 -0.98 -15.90 4.45
CA LEU A 356 0.22 -16.57 3.95
C LEU A 356 1.07 -15.60 3.16
N LEU A 357 2.33 -15.44 3.57
CA LEU A 357 3.32 -14.65 2.84
C LEU A 357 4.20 -15.57 1.98
N TRP A 358 4.33 -15.24 0.71
CA TRP A 358 5.08 -15.98 -0.29
C TRP A 358 6.15 -15.10 -0.94
N ASP A 359 7.34 -15.65 -1.15
CA ASP A 359 8.40 -15.04 -1.94
C ASP A 359 8.50 -15.76 -3.27
N ILE A 360 8.16 -15.06 -4.34
CA ILE A 360 8.14 -15.55 -5.72
C ILE A 360 9.53 -16.08 -6.14
N ARG A 361 10.62 -15.49 -5.65
CA ARG A 361 12.00 -15.88 -6.05
C ARG A 361 12.35 -17.26 -5.53
N ARG A 362 11.93 -17.57 -4.29
CA ARG A 362 12.09 -18.91 -3.69
C ARG A 362 11.31 -19.97 -4.46
N MET A 363 10.13 -19.62 -4.98
CA MET A 363 9.31 -20.52 -5.80
C MET A 363 10.03 -20.92 -7.10
N GLN A 364 10.69 -19.96 -7.76
CA GLN A 364 11.38 -20.20 -9.03
C GLN A 364 12.57 -21.15 -8.88
N GLN A 365 13.26 -21.10 -7.73
CA GLN A 365 14.42 -21.94 -7.45
C GLN A 365 14.06 -23.37 -7.05
N GLN A 366 12.87 -23.59 -6.48
CA GLN A 366 12.44 -24.88 -5.92
C GLN A 366 11.75 -25.83 -6.91
N GLN A 367 11.95 -25.68 -8.23
CA GLN A 367 11.32 -26.54 -9.24
C GLN A 367 11.72 -28.05 -9.22
N GLN A 368 12.44 -28.53 -8.20
CA GLN A 368 12.81 -29.94 -8.04
C GLN A 368 12.28 -30.51 -6.72
N GLY A 369 11.01 -30.95 -6.74
CA GLY A 369 10.48 -32.01 -5.87
C GLY A 369 10.18 -31.69 -4.40
N ALA A 370 10.43 -30.47 -3.91
CA ALA A 370 10.10 -30.07 -2.54
C ALA A 370 8.73 -29.39 -2.48
N GLN A 371 7.92 -29.72 -1.46
CA GLN A 371 6.71 -28.95 -1.13
C GLN A 371 7.10 -27.50 -0.86
N ILE A 372 6.57 -26.59 -1.66
CA ILE A 372 6.90 -25.19 -1.53
C ILE A 372 6.17 -24.63 -0.31
N LYS A 373 6.94 -24.19 0.69
CA LYS A 373 6.40 -23.65 1.94
C LYS A 373 6.32 -22.14 1.87
N SER A 374 5.27 -21.57 2.44
CA SER A 374 5.15 -20.13 2.66
C SER A 374 6.33 -19.62 3.50
N VAL A 375 6.71 -18.36 3.27
CA VAL A 375 7.80 -17.69 3.99
C VAL A 375 7.38 -17.43 5.43
N ALA A 376 6.16 -16.95 5.61
CA ALA A 376 5.56 -16.74 6.92
C ALA A 376 4.07 -17.11 6.88
N VAL A 377 3.55 -17.47 8.06
CA VAL A 377 2.15 -17.75 8.29
C VAL A 377 1.70 -16.90 9.47
N ILE A 378 0.75 -16.02 9.21
CA ILE A 378 0.12 -15.16 10.23
C ILE A 378 -1.11 -15.92 10.72
N ASN A 379 -1.01 -16.62 11.86
CA ASN A 379 -2.06 -17.51 12.40
C ASN A 379 -2.97 -16.85 13.45
N SER A 380 -2.82 -15.55 13.69
CA SER A 380 -3.52 -14.84 14.78
C SER A 380 -4.96 -14.44 14.44
N ILE A 381 -5.43 -14.71 13.21
CA ILE A 381 -6.69 -14.18 12.68
C ILE A 381 -7.83 -15.15 12.98
N ASN A 382 -8.91 -14.62 13.53
CA ASN A 382 -10.13 -15.39 13.78
C ASN A 382 -11.14 -15.17 12.64
N GLY A 383 -11.41 -16.21 11.84
CA GLY A 383 -12.30 -16.10 10.70
C GLY A 383 -11.63 -15.48 9.45
N PRO A 384 -12.41 -15.23 8.39
CA PRO A 384 -11.87 -15.03 7.05
C PRO A 384 -11.06 -13.75 6.94
N ALA A 385 -9.81 -13.85 6.45
CA ALA A 385 -8.92 -12.72 6.21
C ALA A 385 -9.32 -11.98 4.92
N GLN A 386 -10.46 -11.29 4.95
CA GLN A 386 -11.05 -10.62 3.79
C GLN A 386 -10.39 -9.29 3.43
N PHE A 387 -9.88 -8.57 4.41
CA PHE A 387 -9.22 -7.28 4.19
C PHE A 387 -7.72 -7.44 4.37
N LEU A 388 -6.98 -7.19 3.31
CA LEU A 388 -5.54 -7.31 3.27
C LEU A 388 -4.96 -6.06 2.62
N HIS A 389 -4.03 -5.43 3.32
CA HIS A 389 -3.16 -4.40 2.78
C HIS A 389 -1.69 -4.83 2.91
N MET A 390 -0.89 -4.61 1.87
CA MET A 390 0.55 -4.84 1.88
C MET A 390 1.27 -3.68 1.20
N ASP A 391 2.13 -3.01 1.95
CA ASP A 391 3.07 -2.03 1.43
C ASP A 391 4.52 -2.51 1.58
N LEU A 392 5.51 -1.63 1.40
CA LEU A 392 6.93 -1.97 1.47
C LEU A 392 7.42 -2.34 2.89
N TYR A 393 6.63 -2.04 3.92
CA TYR A 393 7.01 -2.04 5.33
C TYR A 393 6.07 -2.88 6.20
N ARG A 394 4.76 -2.81 5.95
CA ARG A 394 3.71 -3.39 6.76
C ARG A 394 2.69 -4.17 5.93
N ILE A 395 2.26 -5.28 6.51
CA ILE A 395 1.10 -6.05 6.08
C ILE A 395 0.03 -5.85 7.14
N VAL A 396 -1.14 -5.36 6.75
CA VAL A 396 -2.28 -5.17 7.65
C VAL A 396 -3.38 -6.13 7.22
N VAL A 397 -3.89 -6.92 8.16
CA VAL A 397 -4.91 -7.94 7.92
C VAL A 397 -6.06 -7.77 8.89
N ALA A 398 -7.28 -7.86 8.39
CA ALA A 398 -8.51 -7.81 9.18
C ALA A 398 -9.61 -8.67 8.53
N GLY A 399 -10.61 -9.04 9.31
CA GLY A 399 -11.73 -9.87 8.87
C GLY A 399 -13.09 -9.40 9.39
N PRO A 400 -14.20 -9.87 8.80
CA PRO A 400 -15.56 -9.53 9.25
C PRO A 400 -15.97 -10.22 10.55
N GLU A 401 -15.28 -11.28 10.95
CA GLU A 401 -15.53 -12.03 12.19
C GLU A 401 -14.46 -11.74 13.28
N ASP A 402 -13.36 -11.10 12.89
CA ASP A 402 -12.25 -10.77 13.80
C ASP A 402 -12.41 -9.32 14.32
N PRO A 403 -12.52 -9.08 15.63
CA PRO A 403 -12.52 -7.72 16.18
C PRO A 403 -11.13 -7.07 16.16
N TYR A 404 -10.09 -7.80 15.75
CA TYR A 404 -8.70 -7.35 15.75
C TYR A 404 -8.17 -7.06 14.34
N ILE A 405 -7.35 -6.01 14.24
CA ILE A 405 -6.54 -5.67 13.07
C ILE A 405 -5.10 -6.10 13.38
N HIS A 406 -4.57 -7.01 12.56
CA HIS A 406 -3.22 -7.55 12.72
C HIS A 406 -2.26 -6.79 11.82
N VAL A 407 -1.20 -6.23 12.40
CA VAL A 407 -0.13 -5.55 11.68
C VAL A 407 1.12 -6.39 11.76
N CYS A 408 1.66 -6.77 10.61
CA CYS A 408 2.86 -7.59 10.47
C CYS A 408 3.93 -6.83 9.70
N ASP A 409 5.18 -7.20 9.93
CA ASP A 409 6.32 -6.74 9.14
C ASP A 409 6.34 -7.42 7.77
N THR A 410 6.62 -6.66 6.70
CA THR A 410 6.58 -7.20 5.33
C THR A 410 7.74 -8.12 5.01
N GLU A 411 8.93 -7.86 5.56
CA GLU A 411 10.14 -8.62 5.22
C GLU A 411 10.17 -9.97 5.94
N THR A 412 9.81 -9.95 7.22
CA THR A 412 9.85 -11.14 8.06
C THR A 412 8.50 -11.87 8.14
N GLY A 413 7.40 -11.19 7.85
CA GLY A 413 6.04 -11.68 8.09
C GLY A 413 5.72 -11.89 9.56
N ARG A 414 6.54 -11.33 10.48
CA ARG A 414 6.29 -11.41 11.92
C ARG A 414 5.24 -10.41 12.34
N LEU A 415 4.39 -10.83 13.26
CA LEU A 415 3.43 -9.96 13.91
C LEU A 415 4.18 -8.84 14.64
N THR A 416 3.74 -7.61 14.41
CA THR A 416 4.29 -6.40 15.05
C THR A 416 3.31 -5.76 16.01
N ASN A 417 2.01 -5.81 15.71
CA ASN A 417 0.98 -5.20 16.53
C ASN A 417 -0.38 -5.87 16.26
N ILE A 418 -1.25 -5.90 17.27
CA ILE A 418 -2.65 -6.29 17.17
C ILE A 418 -3.48 -5.15 17.75
N MET A 419 -4.45 -4.67 16.99
CA MET A 419 -5.30 -3.54 17.39
C MET A 419 -6.74 -3.97 17.50
N LYS A 420 -7.35 -3.77 18.67
CA LYS A 420 -8.79 -3.95 18.86
C LYS A 420 -9.54 -2.69 18.47
N CYS A 421 -10.63 -2.84 17.71
CA CYS A 421 -11.57 -1.77 17.43
C CYS A 421 -12.79 -1.92 18.35
N ARG A 422 -13.26 -0.83 18.97
CA ARG A 422 -14.33 -0.91 20.00
C ARG A 422 -15.65 -1.28 19.33
N THR A 423 -16.17 -2.46 19.65
CA THR A 423 -17.52 -2.86 19.28
C THR A 423 -18.32 -3.14 20.55
N VAL A 424 -19.57 -2.67 20.59
CA VAL A 424 -20.54 -3.05 21.64
C VAL A 424 -21.05 -4.49 21.41
N THR A 425 -20.92 -4.98 20.18
CA THR A 425 -21.34 -6.30 19.71
C THR A 425 -20.14 -7.15 19.27
N PRO A 426 -20.22 -8.48 19.34
CA PRO A 426 -19.25 -9.34 18.67
C PRO A 426 -19.44 -9.23 17.15
N GLY A 427 -18.69 -8.34 16.51
CA GLY A 427 -18.69 -8.12 15.07
C GLY A 427 -17.32 -7.60 14.63
N GLY A 428 -16.87 -7.96 13.43
CA GLY A 428 -15.60 -7.51 12.87
C GLY A 428 -15.78 -6.32 11.95
N PHE A 429 -15.05 -6.33 10.83
CA PHE A 429 -14.96 -5.19 9.93
C PHE A 429 -15.79 -5.37 8.64
N SER A 430 -16.35 -4.28 8.12
CA SER A 430 -16.99 -4.23 6.78
C SER A 430 -16.07 -3.68 5.69
N GLY A 431 -15.00 -2.97 6.07
CA GLY A 431 -14.02 -2.43 5.14
C GLY A 431 -12.75 -1.96 5.83
N MET A 432 -11.65 -1.91 5.09
CA MET A 432 -10.37 -1.40 5.58
C MET A 432 -9.61 -0.66 4.48
N ALA A 433 -8.96 0.43 4.84
CA ALA A 433 -8.03 1.16 4.00
C ALA A 433 -6.78 1.53 4.81
N VAL A 434 -5.61 1.40 4.19
CA VAL A 434 -4.33 1.74 4.80
C VAL A 434 -3.54 2.60 3.83
N ASN A 435 -2.91 3.66 4.34
CA ASN A 435 -2.07 4.56 3.56
C ASN A 435 -0.79 4.87 4.33
N GLY A 436 0.19 3.96 4.26
CA GLY A 436 1.37 4.04 5.10
C GLY A 436 0.94 4.12 6.55
N TYR A 437 1.35 5.16 7.27
CA TYR A 437 1.10 5.40 8.71
C TYR A 437 -0.35 5.68 9.14
N ARG A 438 -1.37 5.44 8.29
CA ARG A 438 -2.79 5.59 8.67
C ARG A 438 -3.59 4.34 8.36
N ILE A 439 -4.49 3.98 9.26
CA ILE A 439 -5.40 2.84 9.12
C ILE A 439 -6.83 3.32 9.37
N ALA A 440 -7.71 3.12 8.40
CA ALA A 440 -9.14 3.29 8.54
C ALA A 440 -9.85 1.95 8.45
N ALA A 441 -10.72 1.65 9.40
CA ALA A 441 -11.51 0.43 9.43
C ALA A 441 -12.98 0.76 9.73
N ALA A 442 -13.89 0.23 8.92
CA ALA A 442 -15.33 0.33 9.15
C ALA A 442 -15.82 -0.90 9.91
N LEU A 443 -16.64 -0.67 10.93
CA LEU A 443 -17.30 -1.73 11.68
C LEU A 443 -18.51 -2.28 10.90
N SER A 444 -18.76 -3.58 11.01
CA SER A 444 -19.86 -4.23 10.29
C SER A 444 -21.25 -3.77 10.72
N ASP A 445 -21.42 -3.44 12.00
CA ASP A 445 -22.74 -3.39 12.61
C ASP A 445 -23.33 -1.98 12.72
N ILE A 446 -22.48 -0.94 12.73
CA ILE A 446 -22.88 0.43 13.15
C ILE A 446 -22.51 1.49 12.09
N GLY A 447 -21.86 1.11 10.98
CA GLY A 447 -21.43 2.09 9.96
C GLY A 447 -20.40 3.12 10.48
N VAL A 448 -19.75 2.82 11.62
CA VAL A 448 -18.72 3.65 12.24
C VAL A 448 -17.37 3.32 11.60
N VAL A 449 -16.62 4.36 11.26
CA VAL A 449 -15.23 4.26 10.79
C VAL A 449 -14.30 4.72 11.90
N HIS A 450 -13.37 3.85 12.25
CA HIS A 450 -12.23 4.19 13.10
C HIS A 450 -11.04 4.52 12.23
N LEU A 451 -10.45 5.69 12.44
CA LEU A 451 -9.22 6.13 11.84
C LEU A 451 -8.14 6.21 12.92
N ARG A 452 -6.97 5.63 12.63
CA ARG A 452 -5.76 5.78 13.42
C ARG A 452 -4.66 6.43 12.59
N ASP A 453 -3.98 7.38 13.22
CA ASP A 453 -2.83 8.08 12.66
C ASP A 453 -1.61 7.82 13.54
N PHE A 454 -0.56 7.32 12.90
CA PHE A 454 0.69 6.93 13.54
C PHE A 454 1.82 7.93 13.26
N THR A 455 1.59 9.14 12.71
CA THR A 455 2.69 10.09 12.40
C THR A 455 3.53 10.54 13.59
N ASN A 456 2.92 10.61 14.78
CA ASN A 456 3.54 11.09 16.03
C ASN A 456 3.31 10.05 17.14
N ALA A 457 3.34 8.76 16.78
CA ALA A 457 3.13 7.70 17.75
C ALA A 457 4.47 7.41 18.44
N ASP A 458 4.65 7.99 19.62
CA ASP A 458 5.90 7.91 20.39
C ASP A 458 5.76 7.05 21.65
N THR A 459 4.52 6.77 22.09
CA THR A 459 4.26 5.95 23.27
C THR A 459 4.32 4.46 22.92
N PRO A 460 5.32 3.71 23.45
CA PRO A 460 5.31 2.26 23.32
C PRO A 460 4.10 1.72 24.08
N PHE A 461 3.51 0.64 23.57
CA PHE A 461 2.44 -0.02 24.32
C PHE A 461 2.99 -0.40 25.70
N PRO A 462 2.23 -0.16 26.79
CA PRO A 462 2.69 -0.49 28.13
C PRO A 462 3.07 -1.97 28.16
N PRO A 463 4.32 -2.31 28.51
CA PRO A 463 4.66 -3.70 28.69
C PRO A 463 3.98 -4.10 29.99
N ASN A 464 2.97 -4.97 30.00
CA ASN A 464 2.66 -5.61 31.27
C ASN A 464 1.97 -6.97 31.24
N THR A 465 2.62 -7.86 32.00
CA THR A 465 2.09 -8.94 32.83
C THR A 465 1.13 -9.93 32.19
N VAL A 466 1.64 -11.17 32.10
CA VAL A 466 0.95 -12.44 31.80
C VAL A 466 0.85 -12.76 30.31
N GLY A 467 1.51 -13.86 29.92
CA GLY A 467 1.57 -14.32 28.54
C GLY A 467 0.19 -14.54 27.92
N PHE A 468 0.10 -14.22 26.63
CA PHE A 468 -1.09 -14.07 25.77
C PHE A 468 -1.64 -12.65 25.74
N GLU A 469 -1.16 -11.91 24.72
CA GLU A 469 -1.54 -10.55 24.31
C GLU A 469 -3.06 -10.32 24.35
N TYR A 470 -3.54 -9.42 25.21
CA TYR A 470 -4.70 -8.57 24.95
C TYR A 470 -4.53 -7.26 25.70
N ASP A 471 -4.91 -6.16 25.05
CA ASP A 471 -5.15 -4.90 25.72
C ASP A 471 -6.56 -4.39 25.39
N VAL A 472 -7.24 -3.91 26.44
CA VAL A 472 -8.61 -3.39 26.47
C VAL A 472 -8.49 -1.94 26.89
N TRP A 473 -9.05 -1.00 26.11
CA TRP A 473 -8.92 0.43 26.40
C TRP A 473 -10.26 1.08 26.82
N ASP A 474 -10.12 2.13 27.63
CA ASP A 474 -10.78 2.37 28.93
C ASP A 474 -12.11 3.16 28.97
N GLU A 475 -12.56 3.28 30.22
CA GLU A 475 -13.72 3.92 30.85
C GLU A 475 -14.09 5.33 30.37
N TRP A 476 -15.41 5.55 30.28
CA TRP A 476 -15.97 6.86 30.56
C TRP A 476 -16.35 6.90 32.03
N SER A 477 -15.89 7.96 32.69
CA SER A 477 -16.28 8.35 34.04
C SER A 477 -17.79 8.53 34.14
N ASP A 478 -18.46 7.60 34.81
CA ASP A 478 -19.72 7.89 35.48
C ASP A 478 -19.47 7.73 36.98
N GLU A 479 -19.48 8.87 37.70
CA GLU A 479 -19.64 8.87 39.14
C GLU A 479 -20.95 8.15 39.50
N GLU A 480 -20.88 7.10 40.32
CA GLU A 480 -21.64 6.93 41.56
C GLU A 480 -21.26 5.60 42.24
N GLY A 481 -21.16 5.63 43.56
CA GLY A 481 -20.38 4.69 44.36
C GLY A 481 -20.92 3.26 44.50
N LEU A 482 -20.06 2.38 45.04
CA LEU A 482 -20.24 1.74 46.35
C LEU A 482 -19.10 0.73 46.64
N ASP A 483 -18.48 0.93 47.80
CA ASP A 483 -17.64 0.07 48.65
C ASP A 483 -17.28 -1.36 48.23
N GLY A 484 -16.01 -1.72 48.47
CA GLY A 484 -15.61 -3.10 48.73
C GLY A 484 -14.11 -3.37 48.76
N ASN A 485 -13.48 -3.19 49.93
CA ASN A 485 -12.15 -3.68 50.31
C ASN A 485 -11.80 -5.06 49.72
N LEU A 486 -10.53 -5.25 49.36
CA LEU A 486 -9.65 -6.26 49.97
C LEU A 486 -8.20 -6.07 49.52
N ASP A 487 -7.34 -5.98 50.53
CA ASP A 487 -5.89 -5.98 50.48
C ASP A 487 -5.34 -7.25 49.80
N ASP A 488 -4.24 -7.12 49.07
CA ASP A 488 -3.03 -7.87 49.40
C ASP A 488 -1.78 -7.19 48.81
N GLN A 489 -0.85 -6.94 49.73
CA GLN A 489 0.44 -6.29 49.56
C GLN A 489 1.50 -7.24 49.00
N ASP A 490 2.55 -6.58 48.51
CA ASP A 490 3.97 -6.98 48.50
C ASP A 490 4.60 -7.48 47.19
N LEU A 491 5.81 -6.91 46.96
CA LEU A 491 6.85 -7.18 45.97
C LEU A 491 6.70 -6.29 44.71
N TRP A 492 7.35 -5.15 44.55
CA TRP A 492 8.79 -4.90 44.69
C TRP A 492 9.09 -3.40 44.86
N ASP A 493 9.66 -3.03 46.01
CA ASP A 493 10.51 -1.84 46.17
C ASP A 493 11.80 -2.03 45.35
N GLN A 494 12.08 -1.13 44.42
CA GLN A 494 13.40 -0.54 44.13
C GLN A 494 13.38 0.08 42.73
N TRP A 495 13.02 1.36 42.67
CA TRP A 495 13.68 2.45 41.93
C TRP A 495 12.70 3.62 41.82
N SER A 496 12.50 4.28 42.95
CA SER A 496 12.15 5.69 43.01
C SER A 496 13.44 6.44 43.32
N ASP A 497 13.89 7.26 42.38
CA ASP A 497 14.34 8.60 42.73
C ASP A 497 13.75 9.51 41.64
N GLU A 498 12.75 10.28 42.07
CA GLU A 498 12.09 11.35 41.34
C GLU A 498 13.10 12.46 41.04
N GLU A 499 12.97 13.10 39.88
CA GLU A 499 12.89 14.55 39.81
C GLU A 499 11.93 14.93 38.67
N ASP A 500 10.74 15.39 39.04
CA ASP A 500 9.79 16.04 38.15
C ASP A 500 10.32 17.43 37.72
N LEU A 501 10.20 17.77 36.44
CA LEU A 501 9.38 18.89 35.90
C LEU A 501 9.92 19.46 34.57
N ASP A 502 8.97 19.62 33.65
CA ASP A 502 8.87 20.59 32.55
C ASP A 502 9.65 20.39 31.22
N GLY A 503 8.89 20.20 30.13
CA GLY A 503 9.24 20.58 28.76
C GLY A 503 9.45 19.41 27.78
N ASN A 504 8.41 18.89 27.11
CA ASN A 504 7.95 19.36 25.79
C ASN A 504 9.10 19.64 24.78
N LEU A 505 9.55 18.60 24.05
CA LEU A 505 10.24 18.57 22.72
C LEU A 505 11.38 17.54 22.56
N ASP A 506 11.86 16.89 23.64
CA ASP A 506 13.16 16.17 23.59
C ASP A 506 13.16 14.72 23.05
N ASP A 507 12.07 13.96 23.10
CA ASP A 507 12.11 12.52 22.70
C ASP A 507 12.29 12.29 21.18
N ARG A 508 11.98 13.29 20.36
CA ARG A 508 12.14 13.24 18.90
C ARG A 508 13.60 13.46 18.49
N ASP A 509 14.29 14.29 19.26
CA ASP A 509 15.73 14.50 19.13
C ASP A 509 16.48 13.30 19.71
N GLU A 510 15.97 12.61 20.74
CA GLU A 510 16.57 11.35 21.23
C GLU A 510 16.56 10.18 20.21
N LEU A 511 15.54 10.05 19.35
CA LEU A 511 15.52 9.01 18.30
C LEU A 511 16.37 9.39 17.07
N LEU A 512 16.48 10.69 16.78
CA LEU A 512 17.44 11.21 15.81
C LEU A 512 18.87 11.10 16.35
N ASP A 513 19.07 11.30 17.65
CA ASP A 513 20.32 11.13 18.38
C ASP A 513 20.65 9.67 18.61
N GLU A 514 19.72 8.72 18.78
CA GLU A 514 20.02 7.28 18.73
C GLU A 514 20.42 6.85 17.30
N TRP A 515 19.84 7.50 16.29
CA TRP A 515 20.25 7.33 14.91
C TRP A 515 21.64 7.93 14.65
N ASP A 516 21.93 9.13 15.13
CA ASP A 516 23.23 9.83 14.99
C ASP A 516 24.31 9.26 15.94
N GLN A 517 23.97 8.72 17.12
CA GLN A 517 24.86 7.96 18.01
C GLN A 517 25.26 6.61 17.38
N ARG A 518 24.36 5.97 16.62
CA ARG A 518 24.75 4.85 15.75
C ARG A 518 25.72 5.25 14.65
N PHE A 519 25.80 6.53 14.26
CA PHE A 519 26.76 7.05 13.28
C PHE A 519 28.07 7.56 13.91
N ASP A 520 28.10 7.78 15.23
CA ASP A 520 29.22 8.41 15.93
C ASP A 520 29.97 7.49 16.92
N GLU A 521 29.50 6.27 17.19
CA GLU A 521 30.31 5.26 17.89
C GLU A 521 31.24 4.48 16.94
N GLU A 522 32.42 5.04 16.68
CA GLU A 522 33.71 4.38 16.92
C GLU A 522 34.88 5.35 16.67
N ASP A 523 35.62 5.61 17.75
CA ASP A 523 36.96 6.20 17.75
C ASP A 523 37.88 5.39 16.82
N LEU A 524 38.17 5.91 15.63
CA LEU A 524 39.29 5.44 14.80
C LEU A 524 40.59 6.11 15.25
N ASP A 525 41.15 5.61 16.34
CA ASP A 525 42.59 5.67 16.58
C ASP A 525 43.26 4.53 15.79
N GLY A 526 43.95 4.86 14.69
CA GLY A 526 44.88 3.94 14.00
C GLY A 526 44.92 4.02 12.48
#